data_AF-A0A1N6DM33-F1
#
_entry.id   AF-A0A1N6DM33-F1
#
_cell.length_a   1.000
_cell.length_b   1.000
_cell.length_c   1.000
_cell.angle_alpha   90.00
_cell.angle_beta   90.00
_cell.angle_gamma   90.00
#
_symmetry.space_group_name_H-M   'P 1'
#
loop_
_entity.id
_entity.type
_entity.pdbx_description
1 polymer ?
#
loop_
_entity_poly.entity_id
_entity_poly.type
_entity_poly.pdbx_seq_one_letter_code
_entity_poly.pdbx_strand_id
1 'polypeptide(L)'
;MSAVSYQTLAPSSPVSVTLGSRSKFSEISVGHQEMVKIFNQRSGNRIQGMCKLEKGFDSLFPLFKGMVSLGKPNGLDISYSNEEKSIFFSFDSTKEVEVGKFFSNVLSLLRKEVRFKKVLKEIIENRQRFRAEQSLLHSSLLAD
;
A
#
# COMPACT_ATOMS: atom_id res chain seq x y z
N MET A 1 -33.75 -15.15 20.15
CA MET A 1 -32.32 -14.77 20.28
C MET A 1 -31.59 -15.44 19.12
N SER A 2 -31.21 -14.66 18.10
CA SER A 2 -30.63 -15.22 16.86
C SER A 2 -29.11 -15.12 16.91
N ALA A 3 -28.43 -16.26 16.76
CA ALA A 3 -26.97 -16.37 16.78
C ALA A 3 -26.38 -15.89 15.45
N VAL A 4 -25.54 -14.86 15.51
CA VAL A 4 -24.78 -14.33 14.36
C VAL A 4 -23.54 -15.20 14.17
N SER A 5 -23.46 -15.87 13.03
CA SER A 5 -22.30 -16.68 12.64
C SER A 5 -21.22 -15.78 12.02
N TYR A 6 -20.06 -15.67 12.67
CA TYR A 6 -18.90 -15.00 12.07
C TYR A 6 -18.18 -15.97 11.13
N GLN A 7 -18.37 -15.80 9.83
CA GLN A 7 -17.50 -16.43 8.83
C GLN A 7 -16.12 -15.76 8.89
N THR A 8 -15.14 -16.51 9.37
CA THR A 8 -13.73 -16.13 9.36
C THR A 8 -13.23 -16.13 7.91
N LEU A 9 -13.06 -14.93 7.33
CA LEU A 9 -12.40 -14.76 6.04
C LEU A 9 -10.94 -15.18 6.18
N ALA A 10 -10.60 -16.33 5.60
CA ALA A 10 -9.23 -16.80 5.47
C ALA A 10 -8.36 -15.75 4.76
N PRO A 11 -7.09 -15.56 5.17
CA PRO A 11 -6.18 -14.63 4.50
C PRO A 11 -5.88 -15.17 3.10
N SER A 12 -6.33 -14.44 2.08
CA SER A 12 -6.04 -14.71 0.68
C SER A 12 -4.54 -14.56 0.40
N SER A 13 -3.91 -15.70 0.12
CA SER A 13 -2.68 -15.93 -0.66
C SER A 13 -1.34 -15.38 -0.12
N PRO A 14 -0.29 -16.22 -0.08
CA PRO A 14 1.06 -15.79 0.28
C PRO A 14 1.64 -14.84 -0.78
N VAL A 15 2.19 -13.72 -0.32
CA VAL A 15 2.94 -12.75 -1.14
C VAL A 15 4.17 -13.46 -1.68
N SER A 16 4.23 -13.68 -3.00
CA SER A 16 5.40 -14.23 -3.67
C SER A 16 6.21 -13.09 -4.25
N VAL A 17 7.28 -12.68 -3.55
CA VAL A 17 8.30 -11.79 -4.10
C VAL A 17 9.29 -12.65 -4.86
N THR A 18 9.08 -12.84 -6.16
CA THR A 18 9.95 -13.67 -6.99
C THR A 18 11.17 -12.87 -7.43
N LEU A 19 12.26 -12.98 -6.68
CA LEU A 19 13.52 -12.31 -6.97
C LEU A 19 14.35 -13.15 -7.97
N GLY A 20 13.89 -13.26 -9.22
CA GLY A 20 14.46 -14.17 -10.23
C GLY A 20 15.77 -13.68 -10.86
N SER A 21 16.90 -14.36 -10.63
CA SER A 21 18.25 -14.04 -11.16
C SER A 21 18.28 -13.68 -12.67
N ARG A 22 19.02 -12.60 -13.03
CA ARG A 22 19.26 -11.98 -14.36
C ARG A 22 18.22 -10.93 -14.80
N SER A 23 18.64 -9.65 -14.83
CA SER A 23 17.89 -8.50 -15.36
C SER A 23 16.48 -8.33 -14.75
N LYS A 24 16.41 -7.97 -13.47
CA LYS A 24 15.21 -8.11 -12.63
C LYS A 24 14.28 -6.89 -12.61
N PHE A 25 13.30 -6.88 -13.51
CA PHE A 25 12.04 -6.19 -13.23
C PHE A 25 11.33 -6.95 -12.10
N SER A 26 11.05 -6.28 -10.98
CA SER A 26 10.27 -6.87 -9.89
C SER A 26 8.90 -6.19 -9.87
N GLU A 27 7.97 -6.74 -10.63
CA GLU A 27 6.57 -6.28 -10.71
C GLU A 27 5.79 -6.93 -9.55
N ILE A 28 5.20 -6.12 -8.66
CA ILE A 28 4.43 -6.63 -7.53
C ILE A 28 3.03 -6.02 -7.57
N SER A 29 2.08 -6.82 -8.06
CA SER A 29 0.66 -6.49 -8.15
C SER A 29 -0.06 -6.68 -6.81
N VAL A 30 -0.98 -5.77 -6.49
CA VAL A 30 -1.81 -5.81 -5.28
C VAL A 30 -3.26 -6.08 -5.70
N GLY A 31 -3.55 -7.31 -6.14
CA GLY A 31 -4.85 -7.68 -6.71
C GLY A 31 -4.72 -7.77 -8.22
N HIS A 32 -5.58 -7.08 -8.97
CA HIS A 32 -5.45 -6.86 -10.43
C HIS A 32 -4.81 -5.49 -10.77
N GLN A 33 -4.39 -4.69 -9.78
CA GLN A 33 -3.76 -3.39 -9.99
C GLN A 33 -2.38 -3.34 -9.34
N GLU A 34 -1.38 -2.94 -10.12
CA GLU A 34 -0.07 -2.59 -9.62
C GLU A 34 -0.14 -1.22 -8.95
N MET A 35 0.31 -1.14 -7.70
CA MET A 35 0.38 0.13 -6.98
C MET A 35 1.79 0.71 -7.01
N VAL A 36 2.80 -0.17 -6.98
CA VAL A 36 4.21 0.20 -6.91
C VAL A 36 4.98 -0.66 -7.91
N LYS A 37 5.76 -0.02 -8.77
CA LYS A 37 6.73 -0.66 -9.66
C LYS A 37 8.12 -0.56 -9.05
N ILE A 38 8.80 -1.70 -8.92
CA ILE A 38 10.14 -1.78 -8.35
C ILE A 38 11.12 -2.24 -9.43
N PHE A 39 12.05 -1.35 -9.73
CA PHE A 39 13.17 -1.60 -10.63
C PHE A 39 14.40 -1.85 -9.77
N ASN A 40 15.16 -2.90 -10.05
CA ASN A 40 16.47 -3.08 -9.43
C ASN A 40 17.51 -3.57 -10.43
N GLN A 41 18.75 -3.18 -10.18
CA GLN A 41 19.91 -3.56 -10.95
C GLN A 41 21.05 -3.86 -9.97
N ARG A 42 21.67 -5.02 -10.15
CA ARG A 42 22.89 -5.39 -9.42
C ARG A 42 24.11 -4.83 -10.17
N SER A 43 24.96 -4.11 -9.45
CA SER A 43 26.25 -3.60 -9.93
C SER A 43 27.34 -3.98 -8.92
N GLY A 44 28.12 -5.01 -9.26
CA GLY A 44 29.08 -5.62 -8.35
C GLY A 44 28.41 -6.15 -7.06
N ASN A 45 28.92 -5.70 -5.91
CA ASN A 45 28.38 -6.06 -4.58
C ASN A 45 27.23 -5.15 -4.11
N ARG A 46 26.82 -4.18 -4.92
CA ARG A 46 25.69 -3.30 -4.58
C ARG A 46 24.50 -3.58 -5.48
N ILE A 47 23.31 -3.44 -4.91
CA ILE A 47 22.05 -3.43 -5.64
C ILE A 47 21.49 -2.02 -5.53
N GLN A 48 21.12 -1.45 -6.67
CA GLN A 48 20.49 -0.14 -6.77
C GLN A 48 19.15 -0.29 -7.47
N GLY A 49 18.20 0.58 -7.17
CA GLY A 49 16.89 0.49 -7.77
C GLY A 49 16.01 1.68 -7.49
N MET A 50 14.81 1.61 -8.03
CA MET A 50 13.80 2.64 -7.93
C MET A 50 12.43 2.02 -7.68
N CYS A 51 11.70 2.55 -6.72
CA CYS A 51 10.28 2.29 -6.50
C CYS A 51 9.49 3.50 -6.99
N LYS A 52 8.52 3.28 -7.88
CA LYS A 52 7.62 4.32 -8.38
C LYS A 52 6.17 3.92 -8.16
N LEU A 53 5.35 4.88 -7.72
CA LEU A 53 3.90 4.66 -7.63
C LEU A 53 3.26 4.70 -9.01
N GLU A 54 2.30 3.80 -9.24
CA GLU A 54 1.49 3.77 -10.46
C GLU A 54 0.54 4.96 -10.56
N LYS A 55 0.14 5.31 -11.79
CA LYS A 55 -0.76 6.45 -12.05
C LYS A 55 -2.07 6.28 -11.29
N GLY A 56 -2.45 7.29 -10.51
CA GLY A 56 -3.64 7.27 -9.65
C GLY A 56 -3.35 6.98 -8.18
N PHE A 57 -2.14 6.50 -7.84
CA PHE A 57 -1.68 6.33 -6.46
C PHE A 57 -0.72 7.43 -6.00
N ASP A 58 -0.47 8.44 -6.83
CA ASP A 58 0.37 9.61 -6.56
C ASP A 58 0.10 10.30 -5.21
N SER A 59 -1.16 10.41 -4.81
CA SER A 59 -1.57 11.02 -3.55
C SER A 59 -1.13 10.23 -2.31
N LEU A 60 -0.74 8.96 -2.50
CA LEU A 60 -0.20 8.10 -1.45
C LEU A 60 1.32 8.22 -1.32
N PHE A 61 2.00 9.01 -2.16
CA PHE A 61 3.46 9.16 -2.10
C PHE A 61 3.97 9.64 -0.73
N PRO A 62 3.36 10.65 -0.07
CA PRO A 62 3.80 11.06 1.28
C PRO A 62 3.67 9.92 2.31
N LEU A 63 2.61 9.13 2.23
CA LEU A 63 2.39 7.97 3.09
C LEU A 63 3.43 6.88 2.81
N PHE A 64 3.68 6.57 1.53
CA PHE A 64 4.68 5.59 1.12
C PHE A 64 6.07 6.00 1.61
N LYS A 65 6.46 7.27 1.41
CA LYS A 65 7.69 7.86 1.95
C LYS A 65 7.77 7.73 3.47
N GLY A 66 6.68 8.00 4.19
CA GLY A 66 6.60 7.85 5.63
C GLY A 66 6.85 6.42 6.08
N MET A 67 6.17 5.44 5.49
CA MET A 67 6.34 4.02 5.83
C MET A 67 7.75 3.52 5.54
N VAL A 68 8.34 3.95 4.42
CA VAL A 68 9.71 3.58 4.06
C VAL A 68 10.72 4.21 5.04
N SER A 69 10.48 5.43 5.49
CA SER A 69 11.36 6.12 6.44
C SER A 69 11.33 5.50 7.85
N LEU A 70 10.17 5.00 8.29
CA LEU A 70 9.98 4.48 9.65
C LEU A 70 10.64 3.13 9.91
N GLY A 71 10.82 2.31 8.88
CA GLY A 71 11.31 0.93 9.03
C GLY A 71 12.66 0.65 8.38
N LYS A 72 13.43 1.69 8.02
CA LYS A 72 14.63 1.56 7.19
C LYS A 72 15.66 0.59 7.83
N PRO A 73 15.95 -0.57 7.21
CA PRO A 73 16.97 -1.48 7.71
C PRO A 73 18.38 -0.88 7.60
N ASN A 74 19.29 -1.36 8.45
CA ASN A 74 20.66 -0.87 8.50
C ASN A 74 21.38 -1.17 7.18
N GLY A 75 21.96 -0.16 6.53
CA GLY A 75 22.65 -0.29 5.24
C GLY A 75 21.75 -0.31 4.00
N LEU A 76 20.48 0.10 4.16
CA LEU A 76 19.65 0.57 3.05
C LEU A 76 19.79 2.09 2.95
N ASP A 77 20.33 2.56 1.84
CA ASP A 77 20.37 3.96 1.46
C ASP A 77 19.13 4.27 0.64
N ILE A 78 18.42 5.35 0.99
CA ILE A 78 17.17 5.74 0.35
C ILE A 78 17.23 7.23 0.04
N SER A 79 16.92 7.59 -1.20
CA SER A 79 16.70 8.97 -1.63
C SER A 79 15.33 9.11 -2.27
N TYR A 80 14.78 10.33 -2.21
CA TYR A 80 13.41 10.61 -2.62
C TYR A 80 13.42 11.69 -3.70
N SER A 81 12.72 11.46 -4.80
CA SER A 81 12.37 12.50 -5.76
C SER A 81 10.90 12.85 -5.60
N ASN A 82 10.62 14.05 -5.11
CA ASN A 82 9.24 14.56 -5.00
C ASN A 82 8.66 14.88 -6.39
N GLU A 83 9.49 15.30 -7.33
CA GLU A 83 9.10 15.64 -8.70
C GLU A 83 8.63 14.39 -9.45
N GLU A 84 9.38 13.31 -9.36
CA GLU A 84 9.07 12.05 -10.06
C GLU A 84 8.16 11.12 -9.26
N LYS A 85 7.89 11.46 -7.99
CA LYS A 85 7.21 10.59 -7.01
C LYS A 85 7.83 9.20 -6.95
N SER A 86 9.16 9.21 -6.92
CA SER A 86 10.01 8.01 -6.96
C SER A 86 10.87 7.94 -5.71
N ILE A 87 11.14 6.71 -5.27
CA ILE A 87 12.08 6.40 -4.20
C ILE A 87 13.23 5.63 -4.83
N PHE A 88 14.45 6.13 -4.71
CA PHE A 88 15.64 5.40 -5.12
C PHE A 88 16.24 4.71 -3.90
N PHE A 89 16.74 3.50 -4.09
CA PHE A 89 17.35 2.72 -3.03
C PHE A 89 18.67 2.11 -3.48
N SER A 90 19.60 1.96 -2.54
CA SER A 90 20.86 1.27 -2.74
C SER A 90 21.20 0.47 -1.48
N PHE A 91 21.69 -0.76 -1.65
CA PHE A 91 22.12 -1.61 -0.53
C PHE A 91 23.17 -2.63 -0.98
N ASP A 92 23.87 -3.25 -0.03
CA ASP A 92 24.80 -4.34 -0.30
C ASP A 92 24.02 -5.62 -0.64
N SER A 93 24.46 -6.36 -1.66
CA SER A 93 23.88 -7.65 -2.08
C SER A 93 23.71 -8.67 -0.95
N THR A 94 24.54 -8.62 0.10
CA THR A 94 24.41 -9.45 1.30
C THR A 94 23.09 -9.21 2.06
N LYS A 95 22.49 -8.02 1.90
CA LYS A 95 21.24 -7.60 2.56
C LYS A 95 19.99 -7.78 1.71
N GLU A 96 20.11 -8.44 0.56
CA GLU A 96 19.00 -8.65 -0.39
C GLU A 96 17.76 -9.28 0.27
N VAL A 97 17.95 -10.26 1.15
CA VAL A 97 16.86 -10.92 1.87
C VAL A 97 16.18 -9.99 2.88
N GLU A 98 16.96 -9.21 3.64
CA GLU A 98 16.46 -8.28 4.64
C GLU A 98 15.67 -7.13 3.98
N VAL A 99 16.26 -6.54 2.94
CA VAL A 99 15.65 -5.43 2.18
C VAL A 99 14.40 -5.91 1.43
N GLY A 100 14.42 -7.12 0.88
CA GLY A 100 13.23 -7.73 0.26
C GLY A 100 12.07 -7.90 1.25
N LYS A 101 12.36 -8.41 2.46
CA LYS A 101 11.36 -8.52 3.54
C LYS A 101 10.82 -7.15 3.96
N PHE A 102 11.70 -6.16 4.09
CA PHE A 102 11.32 -4.79 4.42
C PHE A 102 10.34 -4.21 3.40
N PHE A 103 10.67 -4.24 2.11
CA PHE A 103 9.78 -3.72 1.08
C PHE A 103 8.46 -4.52 1.00
N SER A 104 8.50 -5.85 1.15
CA SER A 104 7.28 -6.66 1.23
C SER A 104 6.35 -6.23 2.38
N ASN A 105 6.91 -5.93 3.56
CA ASN A 105 6.14 -5.46 4.71
C ASN A 105 5.55 -4.07 4.46
N VAL A 106 6.34 -3.13 3.93
CA VAL A 106 5.87 -1.79 3.57
C VAL A 106 4.72 -1.86 2.57
N LEU A 107 4.85 -2.70 1.54
CA LEU A 107 3.80 -2.90 0.54
C LEU A 107 2.53 -3.52 1.15
N SER A 108 2.70 -4.49 2.06
CA SER A 108 1.55 -5.05 2.79
C SER A 108 0.82 -4.01 3.64
N LEU A 109 1.55 -3.08 4.27
CA LEU A 109 0.96 -1.99 5.04
C LEU A 109 0.25 -0.99 4.12
N LEU A 110 0.88 -0.62 3.00
CA LEU A 110 0.27 0.26 2.00
C LEU A 110 -1.07 -0.30 1.48
N ARG A 111 -1.13 -1.61 1.18
CA ARG A 111 -2.37 -2.27 0.76
C ARG A 111 -3.46 -2.18 1.83
N LYS A 112 -3.12 -2.45 3.09
CA LYS A 112 -4.07 -2.38 4.21
C LYS A 112 -4.61 -0.96 4.36
N GLU A 113 -3.75 0.04 4.24
CA GLU A 113 -4.11 1.45 4.35
C GLU A 113 -5.06 1.89 3.23
N VAL A 114 -4.80 1.49 1.98
CA VAL A 114 -5.71 1.79 0.86
C VAL A 114 -7.07 1.11 1.04
N ARG A 115 -7.08 -0.16 1.45
CA ARG A 115 -8.34 -0.86 1.74
C ARG A 115 -9.10 -0.19 2.88
N PHE A 116 -8.39 0.22 3.94
CA PHE A 116 -8.96 0.92 5.07
C PHE A 116 -9.61 2.25 4.63
N LYS A 117 -8.90 3.07 3.86
CA LYS A 117 -9.45 4.32 3.31
C LYS A 117 -10.70 4.10 2.47
N LYS A 118 -10.73 3.04 1.65
CA LYS A 118 -11.91 2.70 0.84
C LYS A 118 -13.13 2.39 1.72
N VAL A 119 -12.96 1.53 2.73
CA VAL A 119 -14.04 1.16 3.65
C VAL A 119 -14.49 2.36 4.49
N LEU A 120 -13.55 3.17 4.96
CA LEU A 120 -13.87 4.36 5.76
C LEU A 120 -14.68 5.38 4.94
N LYS A 121 -14.34 5.58 3.67
CA LYS A 121 -15.09 6.44 2.76
C LYS A 121 -16.54 5.97 2.62
N GLU A 122 -16.76 4.68 2.42
CA GLU A 122 -18.10 4.08 2.30
C GLU A 122 -18.92 4.26 3.59
N ILE A 123 -18.29 4.09 4.77
CA ILE A 123 -18.96 4.33 6.05
C ILE A 123 -19.36 5.80 6.21
N ILE A 124 -18.49 6.73 5.82
CA ILE A 124 -18.78 8.18 5.89
C ILE A 124 -19.95 8.53 4.98
N GLU A 125 -19.93 8.05 3.73
CA GLU A 125 -21.00 8.28 2.76
C GLU A 125 -22.35 7.71 3.26
N ASN A 126 -22.36 6.50 3.80
CA ASN A 126 -23.57 5.90 4.36
C ASN A 126 -24.09 6.69 5.56
N ARG A 127 -23.20 7.16 6.45
CA ARG A 127 -23.60 7.98 7.60
C ARG A 127 -24.17 9.33 7.15
N GLN A 128 -23.62 9.95 6.11
CA GLN A 128 -24.13 11.20 5.56
C GLN A 128 -25.51 10.99 4.93
N ARG A 129 -25.70 9.94 4.12
CA ARG A 129 -27.00 9.57 3.55
C ARG A 129 -28.04 9.32 4.64
N PHE A 130 -27.70 8.51 5.63
CA PHE A 130 -28.58 8.24 6.76
C PHE A 130 -28.98 9.52 7.50
N ARG A 131 -28.05 10.45 7.73
CA ARG A 131 -28.37 11.75 8.35
C ARG A 131 -29.28 12.62 7.48
N ALA A 132 -29.06 12.63 6.17
CA ALA A 132 -29.91 13.38 5.25
C ALA A 132 -31.35 12.80 5.24
N GLU A 133 -31.47 11.47 5.16
CA GLU A 133 -32.76 10.77 5.24
C GLU A 133 -33.49 11.05 6.56
N GLN A 134 -32.78 10.94 7.70
CA GLN A 134 -33.34 11.27 9.01
C GLN A 134 -33.80 12.73 9.10
N SER A 135 -33.03 13.66 8.55
CA SER A 135 -33.39 15.08 8.51
C SER A 135 -34.65 15.33 7.68
N LEU A 136 -34.78 14.66 6.52
CA LEU A 136 -35.96 14.77 5.67
C LEU A 136 -37.20 14.19 6.34
N LEU A 137 -37.09 13.00 6.93
CA LEU A 137 -38.18 12.37 7.70
C LEU A 137 -38.62 13.25 8.87
N HIS A 138 -37.67 13.80 9.61
CA HIS A 138 -37.98 14.69 10.74
C HIS A 138 -38.66 15.98 10.28
N SER A 139 -38.24 16.57 9.16
CA SER A 139 -38.90 17.76 8.61
C SER A 139 -40.31 17.50 8.10
N SER A 140 -40.59 16.28 7.62
CA SER A 140 -41.93 15.91 7.13
C SER A 140 -42.87 15.53 8.28
N LEU A 141 -42.36 14.96 9.37
CA LEU A 141 -43.14 14.67 10.59
C LEU A 141 -43.50 15.91 11.43
N LEU A 142 -42.75 17.01 11.30
CA LEU A 142 -42.99 18.27 12.01
C LEU A 142 -43.73 19.33 11.17
N ALA A 143 -44.03 19.03 9.90
CA ALA A 143 -44.73 19.94 9.00
C ALA A 143 -46.27 19.72 8.98
N ASP A 144 -46.77 18.76 9.75
CA ASP A 144 -48.17 18.60 10.15
C ASP A 144 -48.36 19.06 11.62
#